data_AF-A0A423W2Y9-F1
#
_entry.id   AF-A0A423W2Y9-F1
#
_cell.length_a   1.000
_cell.length_b   1.000
_cell.length_c   1.000
_cell.angle_alpha   90.00
_cell.angle_beta   90.00
_cell.angle_gamma   90.00
#
_symmetry.space_group_name_H-M   'P 1'
#
loop_
_entity.id
_entity.type
_entity.pdbx_description
1 polymer ?
#
loop_
_entity_poly.entity_id
_entity_poly.type
_entity_poly.pdbx_seq_one_letter_code
_entity_poly.pdbx_strand_id
1 'polypeptide(L)'
;MALIENWYPPSRENYDLILFVWQFFPLGASLQWFVSWYGMGKTSTKSTLNIPGRLAWMTMECPGFLTLLYIMNTLPAQHGITDLPWQNKVLAALFVIHYTYRAVIFPCIQPSMSPIHLFVWAFAIVFQLINATCIGGWLAAYGPVTARAWGKQLSPYPTLQFAVGLVVFYVGLSANYFHDDELREIRRREQLRQGRLAREQGVRSGSVEKHYQIPQAGLFRYMLYPHYFVEWVEWTGFYIACGLGCVPARMFVINEIAAMLPRAVNGRKWYAEKFGEEKIRNKWAVIPGIL
;
A
#
# COMPACT_ATOMS: atom_id res chain seq x y z
N MET A 1 -26.98 -1.50 9.62
CA MET A 1 -27.44 -0.09 9.61
C MET A 1 -26.36 0.75 8.93
N ALA A 2 -26.75 1.67 8.04
CA ALA A 2 -25.80 2.61 7.44
C ALA A 2 -25.28 3.57 8.52
N LEU A 3 -23.98 3.85 8.51
CA LEU A 3 -23.35 4.80 9.43
C LEU A 3 -23.50 6.23 8.90
N ILE A 4 -23.43 6.40 7.58
CA ILE A 4 -23.76 7.64 6.89
C ILE A 4 -24.70 7.25 5.75
N GLU A 5 -25.94 7.72 5.84
CA GLU A 5 -26.98 7.36 4.87
C GLU A 5 -26.51 7.67 3.43
N ASN A 6 -26.64 6.67 2.55
CA ASN A 6 -26.22 6.71 1.14
C ASN A 6 -24.73 6.96 0.85
N TRP A 7 -23.88 7.20 1.85
CA TRP A 7 -22.43 7.45 1.67
C TRP A 7 -21.56 6.35 2.29
N TYR A 8 -22.04 5.71 3.35
CA TYR A 8 -21.28 4.71 4.08
C TYR A 8 -22.21 3.66 4.73
N PRO A 9 -22.50 2.53 4.03
CA PRO A 9 -22.04 2.19 2.68
C PRO A 9 -22.68 3.08 1.61
N PRO A 10 -22.01 3.32 0.47
CA PRO A 10 -22.51 4.22 -0.56
C PRO A 10 -23.70 3.61 -1.31
N SER A 11 -24.68 4.44 -1.69
CA SER A 11 -25.69 4.09 -2.70
C SER A 11 -25.03 3.89 -4.07
N ARG A 12 -25.76 3.36 -5.06
CA ARG A 12 -25.19 3.11 -6.39
C ARG A 12 -24.70 4.40 -7.06
N GLU A 13 -25.50 5.46 -6.99
CA GLU A 13 -25.17 6.77 -7.55
C GLU A 13 -23.92 7.37 -6.89
N ASN A 14 -23.87 7.37 -5.56
CA ASN A 14 -22.72 7.88 -4.82
C ASN A 14 -21.47 7.02 -5.05
N TYR A 15 -21.62 5.71 -5.18
CA TYR A 15 -20.53 4.81 -5.55
C TYR A 15 -19.96 5.16 -6.94
N ASP A 16 -20.82 5.34 -7.94
CA ASP A 16 -20.40 5.68 -9.29
C ASP A 16 -19.71 7.06 -9.32
N LEU A 17 -20.18 8.04 -8.53
CA LEU A 17 -19.51 9.32 -8.34
C LEU A 17 -18.13 9.19 -7.67
N ILE A 18 -18.04 8.45 -6.57
CA ILE A 18 -16.77 8.22 -5.85
C ILE A 18 -15.76 7.54 -6.78
N LEU A 19 -16.20 6.51 -7.53
CA LEU A 19 -15.36 5.80 -8.48
C LEU A 19 -14.95 6.67 -9.67
N PHE A 20 -15.82 7.55 -10.15
CA PHE A 20 -15.49 8.54 -11.17
C PHE A 20 -14.38 9.47 -10.69
N VAL A 21 -14.53 10.08 -9.50
CA VAL A 21 -13.49 10.95 -8.92
C VAL A 21 -12.20 10.18 -8.67
N TRP A 22 -12.29 8.92 -8.22
CA TRP A 22 -11.14 8.07 -7.94
C TRP A 22 -10.24 7.83 -9.16
N GLN A 23 -10.80 7.87 -10.37
CA GLN A 23 -10.05 7.74 -11.62
C GLN A 23 -9.10 8.92 -11.87
N PHE A 24 -9.34 10.09 -11.26
CA PHE A 24 -8.51 11.28 -11.42
C PHE A 24 -7.42 11.42 -10.35
N PHE A 25 -7.39 10.52 -9.35
CA PHE A 25 -6.36 10.52 -8.32
C PHE A 25 -4.92 10.56 -8.89
N PRO A 26 -4.56 9.85 -9.99
CA PRO A 26 -3.21 9.88 -10.54
C PRO A 26 -2.74 11.29 -10.91
N LEU A 27 -3.65 12.18 -11.33
CA LEU A 27 -3.32 13.56 -11.67
C LEU A 27 -2.84 14.32 -10.42
N GLY A 28 -3.57 14.19 -9.31
CA GLY A 28 -3.17 14.78 -8.03
C GLY A 28 -1.90 14.14 -7.48
N ALA A 29 -1.79 12.81 -7.55
CA ALA A 29 -0.60 12.08 -7.10
C ALA A 29 0.66 12.48 -7.88
N SER A 30 0.51 12.81 -9.17
CA SER A 30 1.61 13.27 -10.04
C SER A 30 2.17 14.64 -9.65
N LEU A 31 1.45 15.45 -8.86
CA LEU A 31 2.02 16.68 -8.29
C LEU A 31 3.26 16.38 -7.42
N GLN A 32 3.38 15.15 -6.90
CA GLN A 32 4.57 14.69 -6.18
C GLN A 32 5.86 14.72 -7.01
N TRP A 33 5.80 14.78 -8.35
CA TRP A 33 6.99 14.95 -9.19
C TRP A 33 7.68 16.31 -8.99
N PHE A 34 6.91 17.33 -8.60
CA PHE A 34 7.41 18.69 -8.37
C PHE A 34 7.85 18.91 -6.91
N VAL A 35 7.65 17.92 -6.04
CA VAL A 35 7.95 18.01 -4.62
C VAL A 35 9.08 17.04 -4.28
N SER A 36 10.21 17.57 -3.81
CA SER A 36 11.35 16.77 -3.33
C SER A 36 11.17 16.28 -1.88
N TRP A 37 10.24 16.89 -1.15
CA TRP A 37 9.98 16.63 0.26
C TRP A 37 8.70 15.80 0.46
N TYR A 38 8.85 14.64 1.10
CA TYR A 38 7.72 13.88 1.63
C TYR A 38 7.90 13.86 3.14
N GLY A 39 7.01 14.46 3.92
CA GLY A 39 7.13 14.56 5.39
C GLY A 39 7.01 13.24 6.14
N MET A 40 7.76 12.22 5.72
CA MET A 40 7.68 10.82 6.11
C MET A 40 8.95 10.10 5.66
N GLY A 41 9.36 9.05 6.37
CA GLY A 41 10.52 8.25 6.03
C GLY A 41 11.82 9.04 6.11
N LYS A 42 12.65 8.93 5.06
CA LYS A 42 13.97 9.58 4.97
C LYS A 42 13.89 11.10 4.83
N THR A 43 12.76 11.60 4.34
CA THR A 43 12.48 13.02 4.11
C THR A 43 11.65 13.63 5.24
N SER A 44 11.42 12.88 6.33
CA SER A 44 10.79 13.40 7.56
C SER A 44 11.64 14.52 8.18
N THR A 45 11.03 15.68 8.37
CA THR A 45 11.65 16.87 9.00
C THR A 45 11.02 17.17 10.36
N LYS A 46 11.67 17.99 11.19
CA LYS A 46 11.07 18.43 12.46
C LYS A 46 9.95 19.43 12.18
N SER A 47 8.72 19.07 12.58
CA SER A 47 7.53 19.91 12.50
C SER A 47 6.67 19.68 13.75
N THR A 48 5.97 20.71 14.22
CA THR A 48 4.98 20.61 15.31
C THR A 48 3.74 19.82 14.87
N LEU A 49 3.49 19.76 13.56
CA LEU A 49 2.38 18.99 12.96
C LEU A 49 2.75 17.52 12.70
N ASN A 50 3.86 17.03 13.25
CA ASN A 50 4.22 15.64 13.12
C ASN A 50 3.49 14.76 14.13
N ILE A 51 2.97 13.64 13.64
CA ILE A 51 2.39 12.58 14.45
C ILE A 51 3.46 11.50 14.66
N PRO A 52 3.54 10.86 15.85
CA PRO A 52 4.44 9.74 16.09
C PRO A 52 4.28 8.64 15.03
N GLY A 53 5.38 8.21 14.43
CA GLY A 53 5.36 7.41 13.20
C GLY A 53 4.51 6.14 13.24
N ARG A 54 4.60 5.36 14.33
CA ARG A 54 3.79 4.13 14.50
C ARG A 54 2.30 4.42 14.60
N LEU A 55 1.92 5.44 15.39
CA LEU A 55 0.53 5.84 15.57
C LEU A 55 -0.03 6.38 14.25
N ALA A 56 0.70 7.27 13.59
CA ALA A 56 0.33 7.81 12.29
C ALA A 56 0.12 6.70 11.26
N TRP A 57 1.07 5.76 11.16
CA TRP A 57 0.97 4.65 10.22
C TRP A 57 -0.24 3.75 10.51
N MET A 58 -0.40 3.32 11.76
CA MET A 58 -1.52 2.44 12.11
C MET A 58 -2.87 3.12 11.85
N THR A 59 -3.03 4.38 12.26
CA THR A 59 -4.29 5.12 12.10
C THR A 59 -4.58 5.56 10.67
N MET A 60 -3.55 5.75 9.82
CA MET A 60 -3.79 6.06 8.42
C MET A 60 -4.15 4.83 7.59
N GLU A 61 -3.62 3.66 7.94
CA GLU A 61 -3.82 2.42 7.18
C GLU A 61 -5.07 1.64 7.62
N CYS A 62 -5.36 1.57 8.93
CA CYS A 62 -6.49 0.80 9.47
C CYS A 62 -7.86 1.14 8.86
N PRO A 63 -8.19 2.41 8.53
CA PRO A 63 -9.46 2.74 7.90
C PRO A 63 -9.76 1.90 6.65
N GLY A 64 -8.75 1.53 5.85
CA GLY A 64 -8.95 0.76 4.62
C GLY A 64 -9.66 -0.58 4.86
N PHE A 65 -9.07 -1.48 5.64
CA PHE A 65 -9.68 -2.80 5.85
C PHE A 65 -10.95 -2.75 6.70
N LEU A 66 -11.03 -1.82 7.67
CA LEU A 66 -12.23 -1.62 8.47
C LEU A 66 -13.40 -1.16 7.59
N THR A 67 -13.16 -0.26 6.65
CA THR A 67 -14.15 0.17 5.66
C THR A 67 -14.60 -0.98 4.78
N LEU A 68 -13.67 -1.77 4.26
CA LEU A 68 -14.02 -2.90 3.41
C LEU A 68 -14.88 -3.91 4.18
N LEU A 69 -14.48 -4.29 5.40
CA LEU A 69 -15.25 -5.21 6.23
C LEU A 69 -16.64 -4.68 6.57
N TYR A 70 -16.73 -3.38 6.90
CA TYR A 70 -18.01 -2.73 7.17
C TYR A 70 -18.95 -2.78 5.96
N ILE A 71 -18.45 -2.45 4.76
CA ILE A 71 -19.24 -2.48 3.53
C ILE A 71 -19.65 -3.91 3.18
N MET A 72 -18.72 -4.87 3.25
CA MET A 72 -18.99 -6.29 3.01
C MET A 72 -20.05 -6.87 3.95
N ASN A 73 -20.17 -6.34 5.17
CA ASN A 73 -21.16 -6.80 6.15
C ASN A 73 -22.53 -6.08 6.03
N THR A 74 -22.60 -4.93 5.37
CA THR A 74 -23.81 -4.08 5.38
C THR A 74 -24.46 -3.94 4.03
N LEU A 75 -23.68 -3.71 2.97
CA LEU A 75 -24.20 -3.41 1.64
C LEU A 75 -24.91 -4.61 0.97
N PRO A 76 -24.48 -5.88 1.12
CA PRO A 76 -25.18 -7.01 0.49
C PRO A 76 -26.64 -7.13 0.96
N ALA A 77 -26.87 -6.98 2.27
CA ALA A 77 -28.20 -7.04 2.87
C ALA A 77 -29.13 -5.93 2.37
N GLN A 78 -28.60 -4.71 2.14
CA GLN A 78 -29.37 -3.60 1.57
C GLN A 78 -29.82 -3.86 0.13
N HIS A 79 -29.10 -4.72 -0.60
CA HIS A 79 -29.41 -5.12 -1.97
C HIS A 79 -30.10 -6.49 -2.07
N GLY A 80 -30.53 -7.07 -0.95
CA GLY A 80 -31.19 -8.38 -0.93
C GLY A 80 -30.26 -9.55 -1.31
N ILE A 81 -28.95 -9.36 -1.21
CA ILE A 81 -27.95 -10.40 -1.48
C ILE A 81 -27.75 -11.20 -0.18
N THR A 82 -28.21 -12.45 -0.18
CA THR A 82 -28.16 -13.34 0.99
C THR A 82 -26.86 -14.12 1.10
N ASP A 83 -26.25 -14.49 -0.03
CA ASP A 83 -24.96 -15.16 -0.07
C ASP A 83 -24.09 -14.64 -1.21
N LEU A 84 -22.90 -14.16 -0.85
CA LEU A 84 -21.92 -13.73 -1.83
C LEU A 84 -21.13 -14.93 -2.38
N PRO A 85 -20.83 -14.95 -3.69
CA PRO A 85 -19.95 -15.97 -4.27
C PRO A 85 -18.61 -16.03 -3.56
N TRP A 86 -18.00 -17.21 -3.57
CA TRP A 86 -16.73 -17.46 -2.89
C TRP A 86 -15.59 -16.55 -3.39
N GLN A 87 -15.62 -16.13 -4.67
CA GLN A 87 -14.65 -15.19 -5.23
C GLN A 87 -14.65 -13.85 -4.48
N ASN A 88 -15.83 -13.30 -4.18
CA ASN A 88 -15.95 -12.04 -3.44
C ASN A 88 -15.35 -12.17 -2.03
N LYS A 89 -15.64 -13.30 -1.36
CA LYS A 89 -15.12 -13.60 -0.02
C LYS A 89 -13.60 -13.78 -0.02
N VAL A 90 -13.06 -14.50 -1.00
CA VAL A 90 -11.60 -14.69 -1.16
C VAL A 90 -10.90 -13.37 -1.43
N LEU A 91 -11.39 -12.56 -2.37
CA LEU A 91 -10.81 -11.25 -2.68
C LEU A 91 -10.88 -10.29 -1.47
N ALA A 92 -12.02 -10.24 -0.77
CA ALA A 92 -12.13 -9.48 0.47
C ALA A 92 -11.12 -9.96 1.53
N ALA A 93 -10.95 -11.28 1.69
CA ALA A 93 -9.99 -11.86 2.62
C ALA A 93 -8.54 -11.51 2.24
N LEU A 94 -8.17 -11.56 0.96
CA LEU A 94 -6.84 -11.16 0.49
C LEU A 94 -6.53 -9.70 0.84
N PHE A 95 -7.48 -8.80 0.58
CA PHE A 95 -7.36 -7.39 0.95
C PHE A 95 -7.16 -7.23 2.47
N VAL A 96 -7.96 -7.93 3.27
CA VAL A 96 -7.86 -7.89 4.74
C VAL A 96 -6.54 -8.48 5.23
N ILE A 97 -6.03 -9.57 4.62
CA ILE A 97 -4.73 -10.17 4.99
C ILE A 97 -3.61 -9.17 4.74
N HIS A 98 -3.57 -8.56 3.56
CA HIS A 98 -2.59 -7.52 3.23
C HIS A 98 -2.62 -6.41 4.28
N TYR A 99 -3.79 -5.82 4.53
CA TYR A 99 -3.91 -4.68 5.43
C TYR A 99 -3.80 -5.04 6.92
N THR A 100 -4.07 -6.28 7.31
CA THR A 100 -3.77 -6.74 8.68
C THR A 100 -2.27 -6.71 8.91
N TYR A 101 -1.49 -7.18 7.94
CA TYR A 101 -0.04 -7.01 8.01
C TYR A 101 0.37 -5.55 7.93
N ARG A 102 -0.07 -4.81 6.91
CA ARG A 102 0.38 -3.44 6.62
C ARG A 102 -0.01 -2.41 7.67
N ALA A 103 -1.24 -2.49 8.18
CA ALA A 103 -1.80 -1.51 9.10
C ALA A 103 -1.48 -1.83 10.56
N VAL A 104 -1.47 -3.11 10.94
CA VAL A 104 -1.35 -3.52 12.36
C VAL A 104 0.01 -4.13 12.64
N ILE A 105 0.36 -5.22 11.97
CA ILE A 105 1.57 -5.98 12.31
C ILE A 105 2.82 -5.15 12.00
N PHE A 106 2.91 -4.59 10.79
CA PHE A 106 4.06 -3.84 10.27
C PHE A 106 4.52 -2.72 11.21
N PRO A 107 3.67 -1.76 11.64
CA PRO A 107 4.10 -0.72 12.57
C PRO A 107 4.47 -1.25 13.97
N CYS A 108 3.83 -2.33 14.43
CA CYS A 108 4.14 -2.94 15.73
C CYS A 108 5.52 -3.61 15.75
N ILE A 109 5.91 -4.30 14.67
CA ILE A 109 7.18 -5.04 14.62
C ILE A 109 8.37 -4.21 14.13
N GLN A 110 8.14 -2.99 13.63
CA GLN A 110 9.20 -2.15 13.09
C GLN A 110 10.06 -1.53 14.21
N PRO A 111 11.40 -1.74 14.25
CA PRO A 111 12.28 -1.22 15.30
C PRO A 111 12.20 0.30 15.45
N SER A 112 12.09 1.00 14.33
CA SER A 112 11.90 2.45 14.31
C SER A 112 11.05 2.90 13.12
N MET A 113 10.27 3.96 13.35
CA MET A 113 9.50 4.68 12.34
C MET A 113 9.70 6.18 12.54
N SER A 114 10.06 6.88 11.46
CA SER A 114 10.13 8.34 11.46
C SER A 114 8.75 8.96 11.71
N PRO A 115 8.66 10.14 12.36
CA PRO A 115 7.41 10.89 12.42
C PRO A 115 6.83 11.16 11.03
N ILE A 116 5.51 11.25 10.95
CA ILE A 116 4.77 11.51 9.72
C ILE A 116 4.04 12.85 9.86
N HIS A 117 4.16 13.70 8.87
CA HIS A 117 3.52 15.00 8.84
C HIS A 117 1.99 14.87 8.68
N LEU A 118 1.23 15.70 9.38
CA LEU A 118 -0.24 15.69 9.40
C LEU A 118 -0.87 15.60 8.01
N PHE A 119 -0.39 16.37 7.04
CA PHE A 119 -0.94 16.33 5.68
C PHE A 119 -0.75 14.97 4.99
N VAL A 120 0.42 14.34 5.14
CA VAL A 120 0.68 13.01 4.56
C VAL A 120 -0.26 11.98 5.18
N TRP A 121 -0.42 12.04 6.50
CA TRP A 121 -1.35 11.19 7.24
C TRP A 121 -2.81 11.40 6.78
N ALA A 122 -3.26 12.65 6.66
CA ALA A 122 -4.62 12.97 6.23
C ALA A 122 -4.90 12.49 4.80
N PHE A 123 -3.98 12.72 3.86
CA PHE A 123 -4.11 12.21 2.49
C PHE A 123 -4.13 10.68 2.44
N ALA A 124 -3.33 10.01 3.27
CA ALA A 124 -3.35 8.55 3.35
C ALA A 124 -4.69 8.02 3.88
N ILE A 125 -5.31 8.66 4.87
CA ILE A 125 -6.66 8.29 5.33
C ILE A 125 -7.68 8.43 4.21
N VAL A 126 -7.68 9.56 3.50
CA VAL A 126 -8.63 9.80 2.40
C VAL A 126 -8.44 8.76 1.29
N PHE A 127 -7.19 8.46 0.94
CA PHE A 127 -6.85 7.39 -0.01
C PHE A 127 -7.42 6.05 0.43
N GLN A 128 -7.19 5.66 1.70
CA GLN A 128 -7.63 4.38 2.24
C GLN A 128 -9.16 4.26 2.28
N LEU A 129 -9.87 5.31 2.69
CA LEU A 129 -11.33 5.35 2.72
C LEU A 129 -11.94 5.24 1.32
N ILE A 130 -11.45 6.02 0.35
CA ILE A 130 -11.97 5.99 -1.03
C ILE A 130 -11.66 4.63 -1.67
N ASN A 131 -10.42 4.16 -1.58
CA ASN A 131 -10.01 2.89 -2.17
C ASN A 131 -10.83 1.71 -1.62
N ALA A 132 -10.96 1.61 -0.30
CA ALA A 132 -11.73 0.56 0.34
C ALA A 132 -13.24 0.67 0.06
N THR A 133 -13.76 1.89 -0.09
CA THR A 133 -15.16 2.10 -0.50
C THR A 133 -15.40 1.62 -1.93
N CYS A 134 -14.50 1.93 -2.86
CA CYS A 134 -14.58 1.49 -4.25
C CYS A 134 -14.45 -0.03 -4.39
N ILE A 135 -13.46 -0.64 -3.74
CA ILE A 135 -13.24 -2.10 -3.79
C ILE A 135 -14.33 -2.84 -3.02
N GLY A 136 -14.63 -2.39 -1.79
CA GLY A 136 -15.67 -2.99 -0.94
C GLY A 136 -17.04 -2.92 -1.60
N GLY A 137 -17.44 -1.77 -2.17
CA GLY A 137 -18.72 -1.63 -2.87
C GLY A 137 -18.83 -2.55 -4.08
N TRP A 138 -17.74 -2.69 -4.85
CA TRP A 138 -17.67 -3.61 -5.99
C TRP A 138 -17.81 -5.07 -5.55
N LEU A 139 -17.09 -5.48 -4.51
CA LEU A 139 -17.16 -6.85 -4.00
C LEU A 139 -18.47 -7.16 -3.28
N ALA A 140 -19.12 -6.18 -2.67
CA ALA A 140 -20.29 -6.39 -1.82
C ALA A 140 -21.63 -6.33 -2.57
N ALA A 141 -21.77 -5.49 -3.60
CA ALA A 141 -23.05 -5.38 -4.31
C ALA A 141 -22.97 -4.91 -5.77
N TYR A 142 -21.99 -4.06 -6.12
CA TYR A 142 -21.98 -3.36 -7.41
C TYR A 142 -21.23 -4.06 -8.53
N GLY A 143 -20.41 -5.05 -8.19
CA GLY A 143 -19.73 -5.95 -9.11
C GLY A 143 -20.46 -7.29 -9.28
N PRO A 144 -19.75 -8.35 -9.69
CA PRO A 144 -20.33 -9.68 -9.85
C PRO A 144 -20.74 -10.29 -8.50
N VAL A 145 -22.03 -10.56 -8.33
CA VAL A 145 -22.61 -11.18 -7.11
C VAL A 145 -23.27 -12.53 -7.38
N THR A 146 -23.09 -13.08 -8.58
CA THR A 146 -23.59 -14.43 -8.95
C THR A 146 -22.50 -15.21 -9.69
N ALA A 147 -22.58 -16.54 -9.67
CA ALA A 147 -21.66 -17.41 -10.41
C ALA A 147 -21.65 -17.11 -11.92
N ARG A 148 -22.83 -16.82 -12.50
CA ARG A 148 -22.95 -16.44 -13.91
C ARG A 148 -22.27 -15.11 -14.21
N ALA A 149 -22.40 -14.12 -13.32
CA ALA A 149 -21.74 -12.83 -13.48
C ALA A 149 -20.21 -12.98 -13.40
N TRP A 150 -19.69 -13.78 -12.46
CA TRP A 150 -18.26 -14.10 -12.39
C TRP A 150 -17.75 -14.83 -13.64
N GLY A 151 -18.52 -15.77 -14.18
CA GLY A 151 -18.19 -16.44 -15.43
C GLY A 151 -18.05 -15.48 -16.61
N LYS A 152 -18.87 -14.41 -16.66
CA LYS A 152 -18.74 -13.35 -17.67
C LYS A 152 -17.55 -12.42 -17.38
N GLN A 153 -17.36 -12.03 -16.12
CA GLN A 153 -16.30 -11.11 -15.69
C GLN A 153 -14.90 -11.64 -16.00
N LEU A 154 -14.70 -12.96 -15.90
CA LEU A 154 -13.42 -13.64 -16.09
C LEU A 154 -13.36 -14.45 -17.41
N SER A 155 -14.26 -14.14 -18.35
CA SER A 155 -14.29 -14.78 -19.67
C SER A 155 -13.02 -14.46 -20.46
N PRO A 156 -12.47 -15.41 -21.26
CA PRO A 156 -13.01 -16.73 -21.58
C PRO A 156 -12.57 -17.87 -20.65
N TYR A 157 -11.62 -17.64 -19.74
CA TYR A 157 -11.06 -18.69 -18.87
C TYR A 157 -11.22 -18.37 -17.38
N PRO A 158 -12.44 -18.47 -16.80
CA PRO A 158 -12.72 -17.97 -15.46
C PRO A 158 -11.81 -18.54 -14.38
N THR A 159 -11.67 -19.87 -14.35
CA THR A 159 -10.88 -20.56 -13.32
C THR A 159 -9.38 -20.26 -13.47
N LEU A 160 -8.86 -20.27 -14.70
CA LEU A 160 -7.45 -20.03 -14.96
C LEU A 160 -7.07 -18.59 -14.60
N GLN A 161 -7.85 -17.61 -15.05
CA GLN A 161 -7.58 -16.22 -14.77
C GLN A 161 -7.63 -15.92 -13.26
N PHE A 162 -8.64 -16.44 -12.56
CA PHE A 162 -8.72 -16.29 -11.11
C PHE A 162 -7.50 -16.91 -10.41
N ALA A 163 -7.13 -18.14 -10.77
CA ALA A 163 -5.99 -18.83 -10.18
C ALA A 163 -4.65 -18.11 -10.45
N VAL A 164 -4.44 -17.62 -11.68
CA VAL A 164 -3.25 -16.83 -12.02
C VAL A 164 -3.21 -15.55 -11.18
N GLY A 165 -4.33 -14.83 -11.06
CA GLY A 165 -4.42 -13.64 -10.23
C GLY A 165 -4.06 -13.91 -8.76
N LEU A 166 -4.55 -15.02 -8.19
CA LEU A 166 -4.19 -15.44 -6.84
C LEU A 166 -2.69 -15.75 -6.70
N VAL A 167 -2.11 -16.50 -7.63
CA VAL A 167 -0.68 -16.85 -7.59
C VAL A 167 0.17 -15.57 -7.65
N VAL A 168 -0.14 -14.66 -8.56
CA VAL A 168 0.57 -13.38 -8.69
C VAL A 168 0.43 -12.54 -7.41
N PHE A 169 -0.77 -12.49 -6.82
CA PHE A 169 -1.02 -11.82 -5.56
C PHE A 169 -0.13 -12.37 -4.44
N TYR A 170 -0.14 -13.69 -4.24
CA TYR A 170 0.65 -14.33 -3.17
C TYR A 170 2.16 -14.20 -3.37
N VAL A 171 2.64 -14.25 -4.62
CA VAL A 171 4.05 -14.00 -4.94
C VAL A 171 4.42 -12.57 -4.54
N GLY A 172 3.60 -11.59 -4.90
CA GLY A 172 3.79 -10.19 -4.53
C GLY A 172 3.79 -9.98 -3.01
N LEU A 173 2.78 -10.50 -2.31
CA LEU A 173 2.63 -10.39 -0.86
C LEU A 173 3.81 -11.03 -0.10
N SER A 174 4.21 -12.25 -0.50
CA SER A 174 5.32 -12.95 0.14
C SER A 174 6.65 -12.23 -0.09
N ALA A 175 6.87 -11.70 -1.29
CA ALA A 175 8.04 -10.90 -1.60
C ALA A 175 8.04 -9.54 -0.87
N ASN A 176 6.86 -8.94 -0.65
CA ASN A 176 6.70 -7.73 0.15
C ASN A 176 7.16 -7.98 1.60
N TYR A 177 6.68 -9.08 2.21
CA TYR A 177 7.07 -9.46 3.57
C TYR A 177 8.57 -9.72 3.69
N PHE A 178 9.15 -10.43 2.72
CA PHE A 178 10.58 -10.68 2.67
C PHE A 178 11.40 -9.38 2.60
N HIS A 179 11.03 -8.44 1.73
CA HIS A 179 11.74 -7.17 1.59
C HIS A 179 11.55 -6.23 2.78
N ASP A 180 10.38 -6.25 3.40
CA ASP A 180 10.14 -5.51 4.63
C ASP A 180 10.97 -6.05 5.80
N ASP A 181 11.14 -7.38 5.88
CA ASP A 181 11.97 -8.00 6.92
C ASP A 181 13.45 -7.68 6.77
N GLU A 182 13.96 -7.67 5.54
CA GLU A 182 15.32 -7.20 5.25
C GLU A 182 15.54 -5.74 5.69
N LEU A 183 14.59 -4.85 5.38
CA LEU A 183 14.65 -3.46 5.85
C LEU A 183 14.56 -3.36 7.38
N ARG A 184 13.76 -4.21 8.00
CA ARG A 184 13.60 -4.29 9.45
C ARG A 184 14.91 -4.70 10.13
N GLU A 185 15.60 -5.68 9.58
CA GLU A 185 16.86 -6.18 10.13
C GLU A 185 17.98 -5.13 10.02
N ILE A 186 18.03 -4.37 8.92
CA ILE A 186 18.94 -3.23 8.79
C ILE A 186 18.65 -2.17 9.88
N ARG A 187 17.37 -1.85 10.13
CA ARG A 187 16.98 -0.90 11.19
C ARG A 187 17.32 -1.43 12.58
N ARG A 188 17.15 -2.72 12.84
CA ARG A 188 17.48 -3.37 14.12
C ARG A 188 18.98 -3.28 14.40
N ARG A 189 19.81 -3.64 13.41
CA ARG A 189 21.28 -3.54 13.52
C ARG A 189 21.74 -2.11 13.77
N GLU A 190 21.15 -1.14 13.10
CA GLU A 190 21.48 0.27 13.32
C GLU A 190 21.07 0.74 14.73
N GLN A 191 19.90 0.36 15.22
CA GLN A 191 19.48 0.69 16.60
C GLN A 191 20.42 0.09 17.65
N LEU A 192 20.88 -1.15 17.46
CA LEU A 192 21.87 -1.78 18.33
C LEU A 192 23.23 -1.05 18.29
N ARG A 193 23.69 -0.67 17.10
CA ARG A 193 24.91 0.12 16.92
C ARG A 193 24.83 1.47 17.64
N GLN A 194 23.72 2.20 17.46
CA GLN A 194 23.51 3.48 18.15
C GLN A 194 23.49 3.32 19.67
N GLY A 195 22.85 2.27 20.18
CA GLY A 195 22.82 1.97 21.61
C GLY A 195 24.21 1.67 22.19
N ARG A 196 25.04 0.93 21.45
CA ARG A 196 26.43 0.65 21.84
C ARG A 196 27.27 1.93 21.88
N LEU A 197 27.26 2.71 20.80
CA LEU A 197 28.02 3.96 20.70
C LEU A 197 27.58 4.98 21.74
N ALA A 198 26.28 5.10 22.01
CA ALA A 198 25.77 6.00 23.04
C ALA A 198 26.28 5.63 24.44
N ARG A 199 26.41 4.32 24.74
CA ARG A 199 26.98 3.83 26.00
C ARG A 199 28.49 4.10 26.08
N GLU A 200 29.22 3.83 25.01
CA GLU A 200 30.67 4.05 24.94
C GLU A 200 31.04 5.54 25.06
N GLN A 201 30.22 6.42 24.46
CA GLN A 201 30.44 7.87 24.48
C GLN A 201 29.77 8.58 25.67
N GLY A 202 29.04 7.85 26.53
CA GLY A 202 28.33 8.43 27.68
C GLY A 202 27.22 9.42 27.33
N VAL A 203 26.70 9.41 26.09
CA VAL A 203 25.67 10.34 25.61
C VAL A 203 24.28 9.70 25.59
N ARG A 204 23.24 10.54 25.58
CA ARG A 204 21.85 10.07 25.57
C ARG A 204 21.54 9.24 24.33
N SER A 205 20.79 8.15 24.52
CA SER A 205 20.28 7.33 23.42
C SER A 205 19.49 8.18 22.44
N GLY A 206 19.90 8.21 21.17
CA GLY A 206 19.31 9.05 20.11
C GLY A 206 20.09 10.32 19.74
N SER A 207 21.18 10.63 20.45
CA SER A 207 22.14 11.69 20.05
C SER A 207 23.14 11.24 18.98
N VAL A 208 23.35 9.93 18.84
CA VAL A 208 24.19 9.34 17.79
C VAL A 208 23.47 9.43 16.44
N GLU A 209 24.15 9.96 15.43
CA GLU A 209 23.58 10.07 14.09
C GLU A 209 23.21 8.72 13.48
N LYS A 210 22.15 8.71 12.67
CA LYS A 210 21.73 7.51 11.93
C LYS A 210 22.68 7.25 10.77
N HIS A 211 23.27 6.06 10.77
CA HIS A 211 24.00 5.56 9.62
C HIS A 211 23.08 4.77 8.70
N TYR A 212 22.89 5.27 7.48
CA TYR A 212 22.12 4.56 6.46
C TYR A 212 23.00 3.54 5.74
N GLN A 213 22.39 2.42 5.35
CA GLN A 213 23.05 1.36 4.57
C GLN A 213 22.24 1.08 3.31
N ILE A 214 22.92 0.66 2.24
CA ILE A 214 22.27 0.16 1.01
C ILE A 214 21.95 -1.32 1.23
N PRO A 215 20.68 -1.74 1.17
CA PRO A 215 20.32 -3.15 1.27
C PRO A 215 20.87 -3.97 0.08
N GLN A 216 21.25 -5.23 0.31
CA GLN A 216 21.87 -6.10 -0.72
C GLN A 216 21.24 -7.50 -0.79
N ALA A 217 20.12 -7.74 -0.12
CA ALA A 217 19.45 -9.04 -0.09
C ALA A 217 18.29 -9.12 -1.09
N GLY A 218 18.09 -10.28 -1.72
CA GLY A 218 17.05 -10.50 -2.73
C GLY A 218 17.06 -9.47 -3.85
N LEU A 219 15.88 -8.94 -4.20
CA LEU A 219 15.74 -7.91 -5.24
C LEU A 219 16.48 -6.61 -4.92
N PHE A 220 16.86 -6.33 -3.66
CA PHE A 220 17.68 -5.16 -3.36
C PHE A 220 19.05 -5.17 -4.04
N ARG A 221 19.52 -6.34 -4.51
CA ARG A 221 20.71 -6.46 -5.37
C ARG A 221 20.56 -5.66 -6.66
N TYR A 222 19.36 -5.68 -7.24
CA TYR A 222 19.06 -5.13 -8.55
C TYR A 222 18.30 -3.80 -8.48
N MET A 223 17.56 -3.52 -7.41
CA MET A 223 16.78 -2.27 -7.30
C MET A 223 16.74 -1.68 -5.88
N LEU A 224 16.41 -0.40 -5.75
CA LEU A 224 16.41 0.32 -4.47
C LEU A 224 15.07 0.23 -3.71
N TYR A 225 13.96 0.11 -4.44
CA TYR A 225 12.60 0.06 -3.89
C TYR A 225 11.85 -1.22 -4.31
N PRO A 226 12.41 -2.42 -4.09
CA PRO A 226 11.74 -3.67 -4.48
C PRO A 226 10.42 -3.90 -3.74
N HIS A 227 10.29 -3.40 -2.51
CA HIS A 227 9.04 -3.47 -1.74
C HIS A 227 7.88 -2.76 -2.45
N TYR A 228 8.12 -1.63 -3.14
CA TYR A 228 7.08 -1.00 -3.97
C TYR A 228 6.76 -1.82 -5.21
N PHE A 229 7.79 -2.32 -5.91
CA PHE A 229 7.58 -3.13 -7.11
C PHE A 229 6.74 -4.38 -6.82
N VAL A 230 7.05 -5.11 -5.75
CA VAL A 230 6.33 -6.34 -5.41
C VAL A 230 4.93 -6.07 -4.84
N GLU A 231 4.70 -4.90 -4.22
CA GLU A 231 3.37 -4.42 -3.84
C GLU A 231 2.53 -4.14 -5.11
N TRP A 232 3.12 -3.56 -6.16
CA TRP A 232 2.42 -3.42 -7.45
C TRP A 232 2.13 -4.77 -8.11
N VAL A 233 3.06 -5.74 -8.02
CA VAL A 233 2.82 -7.11 -8.50
C VAL A 233 1.66 -7.75 -7.74
N GLU A 234 1.64 -7.60 -6.41
CA GLU A 234 0.57 -8.10 -5.55
C GLU A 234 -0.80 -7.59 -6.03
N TRP A 235 -0.97 -6.27 -6.10
CA TRP A 235 -2.26 -5.67 -6.47
C TRP A 235 -2.60 -5.85 -7.95
N THR A 236 -1.61 -6.04 -8.83
CA THR A 236 -1.85 -6.50 -10.20
C THR A 236 -2.45 -7.91 -10.21
N GLY A 237 -1.96 -8.81 -9.36
CA GLY A 237 -2.58 -10.12 -9.14
C GLY A 237 -4.02 -10.03 -8.66
N PHE A 238 -4.28 -9.13 -7.69
CA PHE A 238 -5.63 -8.82 -7.23
C PHE A 238 -6.54 -8.38 -8.38
N TYR A 239 -6.07 -7.43 -9.21
CA TYR A 239 -6.80 -6.94 -10.36
C TYR A 239 -7.08 -8.04 -11.40
N ILE A 240 -6.10 -8.90 -11.70
CA ILE A 240 -6.28 -10.05 -12.59
C ILE A 240 -7.38 -10.97 -12.05
N ALA A 241 -7.38 -11.26 -10.74
CA ALA A 241 -8.38 -12.09 -10.09
C ALA A 241 -9.78 -11.45 -10.06
N CYS A 242 -9.87 -10.12 -9.96
CA CYS A 242 -11.13 -9.39 -10.11
C CYS A 242 -11.65 -9.34 -11.55
N GLY A 243 -10.79 -9.57 -12.54
CA GLY A 243 -11.11 -9.43 -13.96
C GLY A 243 -10.82 -8.03 -14.51
N LEU A 244 -10.45 -7.95 -15.80
CA LEU A 244 -10.01 -6.72 -16.46
C LEU A 244 -11.09 -5.62 -16.50
N GLY A 245 -12.37 -5.99 -16.33
CA GLY A 245 -13.48 -5.05 -16.19
C GLY A 245 -13.59 -4.40 -14.80
N CYS A 246 -12.81 -4.83 -13.81
CA CYS A 246 -12.85 -4.29 -12.46
C CYS A 246 -12.13 -2.92 -12.38
N VAL A 247 -12.88 -1.85 -12.63
CA VAL A 247 -12.37 -0.48 -12.57
C VAL A 247 -11.73 -0.12 -11.22
N PRO A 248 -12.34 -0.45 -10.05
CA PRO A 248 -11.71 -0.16 -8.75
C PRO A 248 -10.34 -0.80 -8.57
N ALA A 249 -10.19 -2.10 -8.86
CA ALA A 249 -8.92 -2.79 -8.71
C ALA A 249 -7.86 -2.28 -9.70
N ARG A 250 -8.25 -2.01 -10.96
CA ARG A 250 -7.38 -1.37 -11.94
C ARG A 250 -6.89 -0.01 -11.44
N MET A 251 -7.80 0.82 -10.96
CA MET A 251 -7.45 2.15 -10.47
C MET A 251 -6.59 2.09 -9.23
N PHE A 252 -6.77 1.12 -8.36
CA PHE A 252 -5.91 0.96 -7.21
C PHE A 252 -4.45 0.76 -7.62
N VAL A 253 -4.17 -0.18 -8.54
CA VAL A 253 -2.81 -0.40 -9.08
C VAL A 253 -2.24 0.87 -9.71
N ILE A 254 -3.01 1.56 -10.55
CA ILE A 254 -2.57 2.80 -11.20
C ILE A 254 -2.27 3.89 -10.16
N ASN A 255 -3.13 4.03 -9.15
CA ASN A 255 -3.01 5.04 -8.11
C ASN A 255 -1.81 4.78 -7.20
N GLU A 256 -1.51 3.51 -6.89
CA GLU A 256 -0.30 3.13 -6.18
C GLU A 256 0.96 3.46 -6.96
N ILE A 257 1.01 3.10 -8.25
CA ILE A 257 2.14 3.44 -9.12
C ILE A 257 2.32 4.96 -9.16
N ALA A 258 1.25 5.71 -9.40
CA ALA A 258 1.29 7.18 -9.45
C ALA A 258 1.75 7.80 -8.12
N ALA A 259 1.39 7.21 -6.98
CA ALA A 259 1.78 7.72 -5.67
C ALA A 259 3.21 7.32 -5.24
N MET A 260 3.68 6.13 -5.63
CA MET A 260 4.95 5.57 -5.16
C MET A 260 6.11 5.80 -6.14
N LEU A 261 5.86 5.85 -7.45
CA LEU A 261 6.92 6.03 -8.46
C LEU A 261 7.71 7.33 -8.29
N PRO A 262 7.10 8.52 -8.08
CA PRO A 262 7.85 9.75 -7.82
C PRO A 262 8.77 9.61 -6.59
N ARG A 263 8.29 8.91 -5.56
CA ARG A 263 9.04 8.67 -4.31
C ARG A 263 10.24 7.76 -4.54
N ALA A 264 10.09 6.71 -5.35
CA ALA A 264 11.19 5.82 -5.71
C ALA A 264 12.28 6.55 -6.50
N VAL A 265 11.88 7.38 -7.46
CA VAL A 265 12.82 8.17 -8.29
C VAL A 265 13.54 9.22 -7.45
N ASN A 266 12.83 10.00 -6.64
CA ASN A 266 13.45 10.97 -5.73
C ASN A 266 14.32 10.28 -4.67
N GLY A 267 13.88 9.11 -4.21
CA GLY A 267 14.64 8.25 -3.31
C GLY A 267 15.96 7.76 -3.90
N ARG A 268 15.99 7.41 -5.19
CA ARG A 268 17.21 7.06 -5.91
C ARG A 268 18.20 8.23 -5.93
N LYS A 269 17.73 9.46 -6.21
CA LYS A 269 18.57 10.67 -6.16
C LYS A 269 19.20 10.84 -4.78
N TRP A 270 18.40 10.70 -3.71
CA TRP A 270 18.92 10.73 -2.34
C TRP A 270 19.97 9.65 -2.07
N TYR A 271 19.79 8.43 -2.59
CA TYR A 271 20.80 7.37 -2.47
C TYR A 271 22.10 7.73 -3.21
N ALA A 272 22.01 8.30 -4.42
CA ALA A 272 23.18 8.74 -5.18
C ALA A 272 23.94 9.86 -4.46
N GLU A 273 23.24 10.86 -3.93
CA GLU A 273 23.82 11.94 -3.13
C GLU A 273 24.49 11.42 -1.85
N LYS A 274 23.87 10.43 -1.18
CA LYS A 274 24.36 9.92 0.11
C LYS A 274 25.51 8.94 -0.01
N PHE A 275 25.54 8.10 -1.05
CA PHE A 275 26.48 6.99 -1.18
C PHE A 275 27.42 7.08 -2.39
N GLY A 276 27.20 8.07 -3.27
CA GLY A 276 27.91 8.24 -4.53
C GLY A 276 27.22 7.51 -5.69
N GLU A 277 27.22 8.16 -6.87
CA GLU A 277 26.58 7.65 -8.08
C GLU A 277 27.12 6.27 -8.50
N GLU A 278 28.43 6.02 -8.33
CA GLU A 278 29.06 4.75 -8.70
C GLU A 278 28.45 3.54 -8.00
N LYS A 279 28.01 3.68 -6.74
CA LYS A 279 27.41 2.59 -5.97
C LYS A 279 25.95 2.33 -6.36
N ILE A 280 25.30 3.29 -7.00
CA ILE A 280 23.86 3.26 -7.31
C ILE A 280 23.61 2.99 -8.79
N ARG A 281 24.56 3.33 -9.68
CA ARG A 281 24.42 3.26 -11.14
C ARG A 281 23.82 1.95 -11.65
N ASN A 282 24.25 0.81 -11.11
CA ASN A 282 23.85 -0.52 -11.58
C ASN A 282 22.55 -1.05 -10.92
N LYS A 283 21.91 -0.26 -10.05
CA LYS A 283 20.62 -0.61 -9.46
C LYS A 283 19.52 0.17 -10.18
N TRP A 284 18.34 -0.42 -10.33
CA TRP A 284 17.11 0.28 -10.69
C TRP A 284 16.52 1.00 -9.47
N ALA A 285 15.73 2.03 -9.64
CA ALA A 285 14.92 2.66 -8.63
C ALA A 285 13.83 1.67 -8.21
N VAL A 286 13.02 1.22 -9.17
CA VAL A 286 11.86 0.34 -8.93
C VAL A 286 11.40 -0.46 -10.16
N ILE A 287 11.63 0.00 -11.40
CA ILE A 287 11.17 -0.72 -12.61
C ILE A 287 12.37 -1.42 -13.28
N PRO A 288 12.39 -2.76 -13.34
CA PRO A 288 13.45 -3.50 -13.99
C PRO A 288 13.68 -3.07 -15.44
N GLY A 289 14.94 -2.79 -15.79
CA GLY A 289 15.37 -2.42 -17.14
C GLY A 289 15.01 -0.99 -17.56
N ILE A 290 14.31 -0.21 -16.74
CA ILE A 290 13.86 1.14 -17.10
C ILE A 290 14.33 2.17 -16.07
N LEU A 291 13.92 2.03 -14.81
CA LEU A 291 14.12 3.05 -13.78
C LEU A 291 14.64 2.47 -12.50
#